data_AF-A0A1Q3L3I6-F1
#
_entry.id   AF-A0A1Q3L3I6-F1
#
_cell.length_a   1.000
_cell.length_b   1.000
_cell.length_c   1.000
_cell.angle_alpha   90.00
_cell.angle_beta   90.00
_cell.angle_gamma   90.00
#
_symmetry.space_group_name_H-M   'P 1'
#
loop_
_entity.id
_entity.type
_entity.pdbx_description
1 polymer ?
#
loop_
_entity_poly.entity_id
_entity_poly.type
_entity_poly.pdbx_seq_one_letter_code
_entity_poly.pdbx_strand_id
1 'polypeptide(L)'
;MLQQTAFSVADVTALIDQTRQNLGRPVVVGVSGYAGSGKSTLVRSVVDADSSMVRMRGDDFLDPSRSHRRSGDWDGVERDRLAFEVLAPFRERREGLFRRYDWSRRTLGVPEPLPTGHVLLVV
;
A
#
# COMPACT_ATOMS: atom_id res chain seq x y z
N MET A 1 -9.68 32.21 -7.00
CA MET A 1 -10.21 31.25 -6.01
C MET A 1 -10.38 29.92 -6.72
N LEU A 2 -9.41 29.00 -6.58
CA LEU A 2 -9.53 27.66 -7.17
C LEU A 2 -10.56 26.88 -6.34
N GLN A 3 -11.68 26.48 -6.94
CA GLN A 3 -12.58 25.52 -6.33
C GLN A 3 -11.83 24.20 -6.20
N GLN A 4 -11.54 23.76 -4.97
CA GLN A 4 -11.13 22.38 -4.74
C GLN A 4 -12.35 21.49 -4.99
N THR A 5 -12.30 20.70 -6.06
CA THR A 5 -13.25 19.61 -6.26
C THR A 5 -13.06 18.61 -5.12
N ALA A 6 -14.05 18.49 -4.24
CA ALA A 6 -14.05 17.47 -3.21
C ALA A 6 -14.44 16.13 -3.86
N PHE A 7 -13.53 15.16 -3.82
CA PHE A 7 -13.81 13.79 -4.26
C PHE A 7 -14.33 12.98 -3.06
N SER A 8 -15.40 12.22 -3.26
CA SER A 8 -15.88 11.25 -2.28
C SER A 8 -15.09 9.95 -2.32
N VAL A 9 -15.26 9.09 -1.31
CA VAL A 9 -14.72 7.72 -1.33
C VAL A 9 -15.23 6.95 -2.55
N ALA A 10 -16.52 7.12 -2.89
CA ALA A 10 -17.14 6.44 -4.01
C ALA A 10 -16.50 6.84 -5.35
N ASP A 11 -16.17 8.12 -5.54
CA ASP A 11 -15.51 8.60 -6.75
C ASP A 11 -14.12 7.97 -6.92
N VAL A 12 -13.36 7.88 -5.82
CA VAL A 12 -12.03 7.26 -5.82
C VAL A 12 -12.13 5.76 -6.11
N THR A 13 -13.06 5.04 -5.48
CA THR A 13 -13.28 3.61 -5.74
C THR A 13 -13.64 3.36 -7.20
N ALA A 14 -14.57 4.15 -7.75
CA ALA A 14 -15.00 4.02 -9.15
C ALA A 14 -13.84 4.28 -10.13
N LEU A 15 -12.99 5.27 -9.86
CA LEU A 15 -11.82 5.57 -10.68
C LEU A 15 -10.81 4.40 -10.67
N ILE A 16 -10.55 3.83 -9.50
CA ILE A 16 -9.66 2.68 -9.35
C ILE A 16 -10.21 1.49 -10.14
N ASP A 17 -11.50 1.20 -10.01
CA ASP A 17 -12.14 0.10 -10.71
C ASP A 17 -12.14 0.28 -12.23
N GLN A 18 -12.46 1.48 -12.71
CA GLN A 18 -12.38 1.78 -14.13
C GLN A 18 -10.96 1.62 -14.66
N THR A 19 -9.95 2.09 -13.91
CA THR A 19 -8.54 1.93 -14.27
C THR A 19 -8.15 0.44 -14.36
N ARG A 20 -8.55 -0.35 -13.37
CA ARG A 20 -8.33 -1.79 -13.34
C ARG A 20 -8.98 -2.50 -14.53
N GLN A 21 -10.24 -2.17 -14.83
CA GLN A 21 -10.98 -2.74 -15.96
C GLN A 21 -10.30 -2.42 -17.30
N ASN A 22 -9.91 -1.17 -17.51
CA ASN A 22 -9.23 -0.73 -18.73
C ASN A 22 -7.88 -1.42 -18.94
N LEU A 23 -7.15 -1.72 -17.87
CA LEU A 23 -5.85 -2.39 -17.95
C LEU A 23 -5.97 -3.92 -18.05
N GLY A 24 -7.12 -4.52 -17.72
CA GLY A 24 -7.34 -5.97 -17.78
C GLY A 24 -6.44 -6.81 -16.83
N ARG A 25 -5.77 -6.18 -15.87
CA ARG A 25 -4.79 -6.81 -14.97
C ARG A 25 -4.83 -6.21 -13.57
N PRO A 26 -4.22 -6.85 -12.56
CA PRO A 26 -4.16 -6.26 -11.22
C PRO A 26 -3.43 -4.91 -11.23
N VAL A 27 -3.90 -3.99 -10.39
CA VAL A 27 -3.32 -2.65 -10.27
C VAL A 27 -2.80 -2.41 -8.85
N VAL A 28 -1.74 -1.60 -8.76
CA VAL A 28 -1.19 -1.13 -7.49
C VAL A 28 -1.41 0.38 -7.44
N VAL A 29 -2.00 0.86 -6.34
CA VAL A 29 -2.30 2.26 -6.09
C VAL A 29 -1.51 2.73 -4.88
N GLY A 30 -0.63 3.72 -5.07
CA GLY A 30 0.07 4.38 -3.96
C GLY A 30 -0.78 5.52 -3.39
N VAL A 31 -0.94 5.57 -2.06
CA VAL A 31 -1.68 6.61 -1.36
C VAL A 31 -0.71 7.41 -0.50
N SER A 32 -0.28 8.57 -1.00
CA SER A 32 0.71 9.43 -0.35
C SER A 32 0.09 10.65 0.33
N GLY A 33 0.77 11.18 1.34
CA GLY A 33 0.36 12.37 2.08
C GLY A 33 0.95 12.39 3.49
N TYR A 34 0.82 13.53 4.19
CA TYR A 34 1.43 13.72 5.50
C TYR A 34 0.85 12.80 6.59
N ALA A 35 1.58 12.67 7.70
CA ALA A 35 1.08 12.00 8.89
C ALA A 35 -0.20 12.70 9.39
N GLY A 36 -1.20 11.92 9.81
CA GLY A 36 -2.49 12.46 10.24
C GLY A 36 -3.41 12.98 9.14
N SER A 37 -3.02 12.92 7.85
CA SER A 37 -3.85 13.45 6.74
C SER A 37 -5.05 12.57 6.36
N GLY A 38 -5.35 11.51 7.12
CA GLY A 38 -6.50 10.64 6.87
C GLY A 38 -6.31 9.53 5.83
N LYS A 39 -5.11 9.29 5.30
CA LYS A 39 -4.86 8.26 4.27
C LYS A 39 -5.33 6.86 4.67
N SER A 40 -4.96 6.43 5.87
CA SER A 40 -5.35 5.11 6.38
C SER A 40 -6.87 4.99 6.54
N THR A 41 -7.55 6.09 6.87
CA THR A 41 -9.00 6.16 6.92
C THR A 41 -9.62 6.03 5.54
N LEU A 42 -9.11 6.80 4.56
CA LEU A 42 -9.55 6.71 3.16
C LEU A 42 -9.39 5.29 2.61
N VAL A 43 -8.20 4.70 2.74
CA VAL A 43 -7.92 3.35 2.22
C VAL A 43 -8.76 2.30 2.91
N ARG A 44 -9.01 2.44 4.21
CA ARG A 44 -9.94 1.57 4.92
C ARG A 44 -11.35 1.66 4.33
N SER A 45 -11.88 2.86 4.12
CA SER A 45 -13.21 3.03 3.53
C SER A 45 -13.31 2.46 2.10
N VAL A 46 -12.23 2.56 1.31
CA VAL A 46 -12.18 1.96 -0.04
C VAL A 46 -12.21 0.43 0.03
N VAL A 47 -11.35 -0.17 0.86
CA VAL A 47 -11.26 -1.63 1.01
C VAL A 47 -12.50 -2.23 1.67
N ASP A 48 -13.13 -1.53 2.62
CA ASP A 48 -14.37 -1.97 3.26
C ASP A 48 -15.56 -1.93 2.26
N ALA A 49 -15.47 -1.15 1.18
CA ALA A 49 -16.49 -1.06 0.14
C ALA A 49 -16.35 -2.12 -0.96
N ASP A 50 -15.13 -2.62 -1.23
CA ASP A 50 -14.87 -3.68 -2.20
C ASP A 50 -13.79 -4.66 -1.72
N SER A 51 -14.23 -5.90 -1.45
CA SER A 51 -13.36 -7.01 -1.04
C SER A 51 -12.32 -7.44 -2.09
N SER A 52 -12.46 -7.01 -3.35
CA SER A 52 -11.45 -7.22 -4.39
C SER A 52 -10.23 -6.31 -4.22
N MET A 53 -10.35 -5.28 -3.39
CA MET A 53 -9.29 -4.32 -3.07
C MET A 53 -8.66 -4.67 -1.72
N VAL A 54 -7.34 -4.67 -1.65
CA VAL A 54 -6.58 -5.03 -0.44
C VAL A 54 -5.58 -3.95 -0.06
N ARG A 55 -5.29 -3.83 1.24
CA ARG A 55 -4.40 -2.81 1.79
C ARG A 55 -3.05 -3.39 2.22
N MET A 56 -1.98 -2.67 1.91
CA MET A 56 -0.63 -2.86 2.44
C MET A 56 -0.14 -1.55 3.08
N ARG A 57 0.61 -1.63 4.18
CA ARG A 57 1.26 -0.44 4.76
C ARG A 57 2.66 -0.31 4.21
N GLY A 58 3.04 0.89 3.78
CA GLY A 58 4.43 1.17 3.40
C GLY A 58 5.40 0.95 4.56
N ASP A 59 4.97 1.28 5.77
CA ASP A 59 5.76 1.14 7.01
C ASP A 59 6.06 -0.32 7.40
N ASP A 60 5.40 -1.31 6.79
CA ASP A 60 5.77 -2.72 6.95
C ASP A 60 7.15 -3.03 6.29
N PHE A 61 7.64 -2.13 5.43
CA PHE A 61 8.86 -2.26 4.64
C PHE A 61 10.01 -1.38 5.13
N LEU A 62 10.05 -1.10 6.44
CA LEU A 62 11.18 -0.39 7.03
C LEU A 62 12.41 -1.29 7.18
N ASP A 63 13.59 -0.71 6.97
CA ASP A 63 14.91 -1.32 7.20
C ASP A 63 15.19 -1.36 8.72
N PRO A 64 15.31 -2.54 9.34
CA PRO A 64 15.63 -2.64 10.77
C PRO A 64 16.90 -1.90 11.21
N SER A 65 17.88 -1.79 10.33
CA SER A 65 19.16 -1.13 10.59
C SER A 65 19.12 0.39 10.45
N ARG A 66 18.11 0.96 9.80
CA ARG A 66 18.02 2.41 9.51
C ARG A 66 16.78 3.09 10.06
N SER A 67 15.68 2.35 10.28
CA SER A 67 14.37 2.88 10.67
C SER A 67 14.35 3.65 12.00
N HIS A 68 15.35 3.44 12.86
CA HIS A 68 15.52 4.16 14.11
C HIS A 68 16.24 5.51 13.97
N ARG A 69 16.66 5.88 12.76
CA ARG A 69 17.32 7.14 12.46
C ARG A 69 16.37 8.06 11.73
N ARG A 70 16.49 9.36 12.00
CA ARG A 70 15.75 10.37 11.24
C ARG A 70 16.30 10.41 9.82
N SER A 71 15.46 10.10 8.86
CA SER A 71 15.76 10.16 7.43
C SER A 71 15.22 11.45 6.81
N GLY A 72 15.97 12.05 5.89
CA GLY A 72 15.52 13.20 5.11
C GLY A 72 14.87 12.82 3.78
N ASP A 73 15.13 11.62 3.28
CA ASP A 73 14.80 11.14 1.93
C ASP A 73 14.03 9.80 1.94
N TRP A 74 13.58 9.36 3.13
CA TRP A 74 12.91 8.08 3.36
C TRP A 74 13.79 6.85 3.04
N ASP A 75 15.11 6.98 3.17
CA ASP A 75 16.08 5.86 3.04
C ASP A 75 15.87 4.71 4.05
N GLY A 76 15.07 4.95 5.09
CA GLY A 76 14.64 3.92 6.03
C GLY A 76 13.62 2.93 5.45
N VAL A 77 13.06 3.18 4.27
CA VAL A 77 12.16 2.24 3.57
C VAL A 77 12.96 1.37 2.60
N GLU A 78 12.88 0.04 2.77
CA GLU A 78 13.44 -0.95 1.85
C GLU A 78 12.56 -1.08 0.60
N ARG A 79 12.75 -0.17 -0.35
CA ARG A 79 11.97 -0.12 -1.60
C ARG A 79 12.10 -1.39 -2.43
N ASP A 80 13.29 -1.99 -2.45
CA ASP A 80 13.54 -3.25 -3.17
C ASP A 80 12.74 -4.39 -2.53
N ARG A 81 12.71 -4.47 -1.19
CA ARG A 81 11.92 -5.48 -0.49
C ARG A 81 10.44 -5.34 -0.79
N LEU A 82 9.89 -4.12 -0.75
CA LEU A 82 8.51 -3.86 -1.16
C LEU A 82 8.28 -4.26 -2.63
N ALA A 83 9.18 -3.91 -3.54
CA ALA A 83 9.04 -4.22 -4.95
C ALA A 83 9.04 -5.74 -5.23
N PHE A 84 10.00 -6.47 -4.66
CA PHE A 84 10.21 -7.90 -4.92
C PHE A 84 9.26 -8.80 -4.13
N GLU A 85 8.99 -8.51 -2.84
CA GLU A 85 8.12 -9.36 -2.01
C GLU A 85 6.62 -9.09 -2.28
N VAL A 86 6.25 -7.89 -2.75
CA VAL A 86 4.84 -7.47 -2.88
C VAL A 86 4.47 -7.01 -4.28
N LEU A 87 5.09 -5.94 -4.79
CA LEU A 87 4.54 -5.24 -5.96
C LEU A 87 4.61 -6.09 -7.24
N ALA A 88 5.76 -6.74 -7.48
CA ALA A 88 5.93 -7.61 -8.65
C ALA A 88 5.07 -8.88 -8.56
N PRO A 89 5.11 -9.67 -7.46
CA PRO A 89 4.24 -10.84 -7.32
C PRO A 89 2.75 -10.52 -7.43
N PHE A 90 2.28 -9.41 -6.82
CA PHE A 90 0.87 -9.02 -6.90
C PHE A 90 0.43 -8.72 -8.34
N ARG A 91 1.23 -7.95 -9.09
CA ARG A 91 0.94 -7.62 -10.50
C ARG A 91 0.94 -8.85 -11.40
N GLU A 92 1.77 -9.82 -11.09
CA GLU A 92 1.90 -11.08 -11.83
C GLU A 92 0.91 -12.16 -11.36
N ARG A 93 0.07 -11.87 -10.35
CA ARG A 93 -0.84 -12.83 -9.70
C ARG A 93 -0.10 -14.08 -9.19
N ARG A 94 1.14 -13.91 -8.73
CA ARG A 94 1.90 -14.98 -8.11
C ARG A 94 1.70 -14.99 -6.60
N GLU A 95 1.58 -16.19 -6.04
CA GLU A 95 1.72 -16.39 -4.61
C GLU A 95 3.09 -15.89 -4.15
N GLY A 96 3.14 -15.37 -2.93
CA GLY A 96 4.35 -14.80 -2.37
C GLY A 96 4.24 -14.70 -0.86
N LEU A 97 5.38 -14.53 -0.22
CA LEU A 97 5.48 -14.22 1.20
C LEU A 97 6.12 -12.84 1.36
N PHE A 98 5.66 -12.09 2.34
CA PHE A 98 6.29 -10.85 2.76
C PHE A 98 6.49 -10.86 4.27
N ARG A 99 7.39 -10.03 4.78
CA ARG A 99 7.59 -9.86 6.22
C ARG A 99 7.26 -8.44 6.63
N ARG A 100 6.46 -8.28 7.69
CA ARG A 100 6.24 -6.96 8.29
C ARG A 100 7.45 -6.54 9.11
N TYR A 101 7.66 -5.24 9.22
CA TYR A 101 8.52 -4.69 10.25
C TYR A 101 7.82 -4.78 11.61
N ASP A 102 8.46 -5.48 12.56
CA ASP A 102 7.99 -5.56 13.95
C ASP A 102 8.52 -4.34 14.73
N TRP A 103 7.63 -3.42 15.04
CA TRP A 103 7.97 -2.20 15.78
C TRP A 103 8.44 -2.45 17.21
N SER A 104 7.96 -3.52 17.85
CA SER A 104 8.32 -3.86 19.23
C SER A 104 9.71 -4.47 19.29
N ARG A 105 10.03 -5.37 18.34
CA ARG A 105 11.32 -6.07 18.29
C ARG A 105 12.37 -5.36 17.45
N ARG A 106 11.96 -4.41 16.60
CA ARG A 106 12.79 -3.72 15.62
C ARG A 106 13.50 -4.68 14.67
N THR A 107 12.77 -5.69 14.21
CA THR A 107 13.26 -6.72 13.28
C THR A 107 12.18 -7.03 12.25
N LEU A 108 12.51 -7.83 11.24
CA LEU A 108 11.49 -8.44 10.41
C LEU A 108 10.71 -9.48 11.23
N GLY A 109 9.38 -9.48 11.06
CA GLY A 109 8.48 -10.46 11.63
C GLY A 109 8.52 -11.79 10.89
N VAL A 110 7.57 -12.66 11.23
CA VAL A 110 7.38 -13.94 10.54
C VAL A 110 6.88 -13.70 9.11
N PRO A 111 7.27 -14.52 8.12
CA PRO A 111 6.70 -14.46 6.79
C PRO A 111 5.18 -14.68 6.80
N GLU A 112 4.45 -13.83 6.07
CA GLU A 112 3.00 -13.87 5.89
C GLU A 112 2.67 -14.03 4.40
N PRO A 113 1.59 -14.74 4.04
CA PRO A 113 1.12 -14.82 2.67
C PRO A 113 0.74 -13.43 2.14
N LEU A 114 1.11 -13.17 0.89
CA LEU A 114 0.73 -11.96 0.19
C LEU A 114 -0.80 -11.88 0.05
N PRO A 115 -1.45 -10.74 0.36
CA PRO A 115 -2.89 -10.59 0.17
C PRO A 115 -3.28 -10.80 -1.29
N THR A 116 -4.36 -11.56 -1.50
CA THR A 116 -4.94 -11.79 -2.82
C THR A 116 -6.00 -10.73 -3.13
N GLY A 117 -6.00 -10.20 -4.35
CA GLY A 117 -6.98 -9.22 -4.80
C GLY A 117 -6.73 -8.80 -6.24
N HIS A 118 -7.47 -7.80 -6.70
CA HIS A 118 -7.26 -7.18 -8.00
C HIS A 118 -6.71 -5.76 -7.91
N VAL A 119 -6.84 -5.12 -6.75
CA VAL A 119 -6.26 -3.81 -6.44
C VAL A 119 -5.47 -3.93 -5.16
N LEU A 120 -4.22 -3.47 -5.15
CA LEU A 120 -3.42 -3.30 -3.94
C LEU A 120 -3.24 -1.82 -3.65
N LEU A 121 -3.78 -1.34 -2.54
CA LEU A 121 -3.55 0.01 -2.04
C LEU A 121 -2.38 0.01 -1.04
N VAL A 122 -1.33 0.76 -1.36
CA VAL A 122 -0.14 0.94 -0.49
C VAL A 122 -0.22 2.32 0.16
N VAL A 123 -0.22 2.37 1.50
CA VAL A 123 -0.46 3.59 2.29
C VAL A 123 0.54 3.81 3.42
#